data_AF-A0AAV7KFQ6-F1
#
_entry.id   AF-A0AAV7KFQ6-F1
#
_cell.length_a   1.000
_cell.length_b   1.000
_cell.length_c   1.000
_cell.angle_alpha   90.00
_cell.angle_beta   90.00
_cell.angle_gamma   90.00
#
_symmetry.space_group_name_H-M   'P 1'
#
loop_
_entity.id
_entity.type
_entity.pdbx_description
1 polymer ?
#
loop_
_entity_poly.entity_id
_entity_poly.type
_entity_poly.pdbx_seq_one_letter_code
_entity_poly.pdbx_strand_id
1 'polypeptide(L)'
;MIVRISNAYQFPSNFTNPDALYSNDMNNELFANLKRGSLNVYIWMDMFTDSIDFLKSKLEYPYNPWKKYFTTSLNKIQATERTGGRIFGYILTREYGKYSFEVKYVGSIELWISPDTLPSNAVKCKSTIIEEVRYFYAYLKSEMKQYIEFIYASEQAGVIEVRWKRQSTDYKYIDSDCLFPFVNDTVRIVPETYNPLPLPLHTPSSWLIDQFHPFDERNTLFSIPPIDLSQFGTSSVFASCDYKPAIPRIDAALKLIRSYPAKTLHSTLFRKADQIVFNAVIGKKLKENIIGLFIESISGAYPAVHLSRLMNMERLHDNDNGDLYLIEVMVTFALNSSKEYLLSHYVVLGHKDYPQSQFCHPTNMKIRRDKFVHILVTHRNLPQMLREFVQNMEQVYDETGDENFGVIIVNYVIPQFNVTTLLRQSRLKH
;
A
#
# COMPACT_ATOMS: atom_id res chain seq x y z
N MET A 1 5.86 -3.42 -29.21
CA MET A 1 6.86 -3.26 -30.29
C MET A 1 8.20 -2.95 -29.62
N ILE A 2 9.31 -2.87 -30.34
CA ILE A 2 10.70 -2.73 -29.83
C ILE A 2 10.99 -1.29 -29.32
N VAL A 3 12.06 -1.12 -28.50
CA VAL A 3 12.94 0.07 -28.19
C VAL A 3 12.83 0.52 -26.71
N ARG A 4 13.85 0.68 -25.82
CA ARG A 4 15.33 0.94 -25.74
C ARG A 4 15.78 2.43 -25.69
N ILE A 5 16.20 2.90 -24.49
CA ILE A 5 17.47 3.61 -24.10
C ILE A 5 17.35 4.83 -23.13
N SER A 6 18.11 4.71 -22.01
CA SER A 6 18.88 5.63 -21.11
C SER A 6 18.48 7.08 -20.79
N ASN A 7 18.38 7.42 -19.49
CA ASN A 7 19.51 7.93 -18.67
C ASN A 7 19.13 8.02 -17.18
N ALA A 8 20.14 7.86 -16.32
CA ALA A 8 20.05 7.81 -14.86
C ALA A 8 19.56 9.12 -14.23
N TYR A 9 18.69 9.02 -13.22
CA TYR A 9 18.58 10.03 -12.17
C TYR A 9 18.93 9.37 -10.84
N GLN A 10 20.12 9.72 -10.33
CA GLN A 10 20.45 9.57 -8.92
C GLN A 10 19.46 10.40 -8.10
N PHE A 11 18.94 9.82 -7.02
CA PHE A 11 18.28 10.59 -5.97
C PHE A 11 19.25 11.66 -5.47
N PRO A 12 18.93 12.97 -5.53
CA PRO A 12 19.74 13.97 -4.88
C PRO A 12 19.52 13.83 -3.37
N SER A 13 20.57 13.42 -2.66
CA SER A 13 20.67 13.35 -1.20
C SER A 13 20.72 14.72 -0.51
N ASN A 14 20.39 15.80 -1.21
CA ASN A 14 20.38 17.16 -0.68
C ASN A 14 19.08 17.86 -1.05
N PHE A 15 18.08 17.81 -0.15
CA PHE A 15 17.00 18.79 -0.12
C PHE A 15 17.62 20.14 0.26
N THR A 16 18.10 20.87 -0.75
CA THR A 16 18.54 22.25 -0.60
C THR A 16 17.50 23.17 -1.21
N ASN A 17 16.98 24.03 -0.34
CA ASN A 17 16.20 25.24 -0.58
C ASN A 17 14.88 25.11 -1.37
N PRO A 18 13.70 25.25 -0.71
CA PRO A 18 12.40 25.29 -1.38
C PRO A 18 12.20 26.52 -2.28
N ASP A 19 13.09 27.52 -2.24
CA ASP A 19 13.07 28.65 -3.16
C ASP A 19 13.42 28.28 -4.62
N ALA A 20 13.89 27.06 -4.88
CA ALA A 20 14.23 26.59 -6.23
C ALA A 20 13.07 25.92 -7.00
N LEU A 21 11.88 25.76 -6.41
CA LEU A 21 10.72 25.09 -7.04
C LEU A 21 9.67 26.04 -7.67
N TYR A 22 9.96 27.34 -7.75
CA TYR A 22 9.02 28.39 -8.18
C TYR A 22 9.01 28.71 -9.69
N SER A 23 9.44 27.80 -10.57
CA SER A 23 9.59 28.11 -12.01
C SER A 23 8.50 27.60 -12.95
N ASN A 24 7.36 27.08 -12.44
CA ASN A 24 6.21 26.70 -13.27
C ASN A 24 4.98 27.56 -12.95
N ASP A 25 4.39 28.16 -13.98
CA ASP A 25 3.22 29.07 -13.89
C ASP A 25 2.02 28.49 -13.12
N MET A 26 1.84 27.17 -13.11
CA MET A 26 0.75 26.52 -12.35
C MET A 26 1.00 26.41 -10.83
N ASN A 27 2.27 26.35 -10.38
CA ASN A 27 2.55 26.44 -8.94
C ASN A 27 2.21 27.84 -8.42
N ASN A 28 2.40 28.87 -9.26
CA ASN A 28 2.04 30.23 -8.89
C ASN A 28 0.53 30.38 -8.68
N GLU A 29 -0.35 29.74 -9.46
CA GLU A 29 -1.81 29.84 -9.25
C GLU A 29 -2.33 29.11 -8.01
N LEU A 30 -1.73 27.96 -7.65
CA LEU A 30 -2.12 27.17 -6.48
C LEU A 30 -1.83 27.86 -5.15
N PHE A 31 -0.77 28.66 -5.13
CA PHE A 31 -0.36 29.43 -3.96
C PHE A 31 -0.67 30.93 -4.09
N ALA A 32 -1.19 31.38 -5.24
CA ALA A 32 -1.68 32.75 -5.43
C ALA A 32 -3.09 32.94 -4.85
N ASN A 33 -3.37 34.17 -4.45
CA ASN A 33 -4.70 34.64 -4.03
C ASN A 33 -5.33 33.81 -2.89
N LEU A 34 -4.49 33.19 -2.04
CA LEU A 34 -4.92 32.49 -0.82
C LEU A 34 -5.66 33.46 0.11
N LYS A 35 -6.99 33.36 0.15
CA LYS A 35 -7.81 34.22 0.99
C LYS A 35 -7.55 33.91 2.47
N ARG A 36 -7.01 34.91 3.17
CA ARG A 36 -6.96 34.96 4.64
C ARG A 36 -8.33 34.62 5.21
N GLY A 37 -8.36 33.96 6.36
CA GLY A 37 -9.62 33.60 7.01
C GLY A 37 -9.95 32.11 7.00
N SER A 38 -9.07 31.24 6.51
CA SER A 38 -9.41 29.82 6.31
C SER A 38 -8.24 28.85 6.44
N LEU A 39 -8.57 27.56 6.58
CA LEU A 39 -7.66 26.42 6.52
C LEU A 39 -8.21 25.37 5.54
N ASN A 40 -7.32 24.56 4.96
CA ASN A 40 -7.69 23.39 4.14
C ASN A 40 -8.19 22.26 5.04
N VAL A 41 -9.20 21.52 4.57
CA VAL A 41 -9.70 20.31 5.24
C VAL A 41 -9.80 19.16 4.26
N TYR A 42 -9.04 18.09 4.54
CA TYR A 42 -9.01 16.85 3.77
C TYR A 42 -9.60 15.72 4.59
N ILE A 43 -10.47 14.90 4.00
CA ILE A 43 -11.16 13.79 4.66
C ILE A 43 -10.98 12.49 3.90
N TRP A 44 -10.68 11.42 4.62
CA TRP A 44 -10.65 10.03 4.19
C TRP A 44 -11.77 9.25 4.87
N MET A 45 -12.43 8.36 4.12
CA MET A 45 -13.50 7.49 4.60
C MET A 45 -12.94 6.13 5.08
N ASP A 46 -13.81 5.25 5.54
CA ASP A 46 -13.51 3.86 5.92
C ASP A 46 -12.48 3.74 7.05
N MET A 47 -12.57 4.63 8.05
CA MET A 47 -11.85 4.43 9.32
C MET A 47 -12.60 3.40 10.16
N PHE A 48 -11.97 2.25 10.40
CA PHE A 48 -12.51 1.18 11.26
C PHE A 48 -11.84 1.17 12.64
N THR A 49 -11.16 2.27 12.97
CA THR A 49 -10.39 2.46 14.19
C THR A 49 -10.17 3.94 14.41
N ASP A 50 -10.12 4.38 15.67
CA ASP A 50 -9.70 5.73 16.07
C ASP A 50 -8.18 5.95 15.92
N SER A 51 -7.43 5.03 15.31
CA SER A 51 -5.98 5.14 15.16
C SER A 51 -5.60 6.11 14.03
N ILE A 52 -4.91 7.18 14.40
CA ILE A 52 -4.27 8.09 13.42
C ILE A 52 -3.18 7.37 12.63
N ASP A 53 -2.52 6.38 13.23
CA ASP A 53 -1.49 5.61 12.54
C ASP A 53 -2.11 4.72 11.45
N PHE A 54 -3.32 4.21 11.68
CA PHE A 54 -4.10 3.53 10.64
C PHE A 54 -4.46 4.48 9.49
N LEU A 55 -4.86 5.72 9.77
CA LEU A 55 -5.09 6.73 8.72
C LEU A 55 -3.81 6.97 7.91
N LYS A 56 -2.69 7.18 8.59
CA LYS A 56 -1.39 7.41 7.97
C LYS A 56 -0.89 6.20 7.18
N SER A 57 -1.38 5.00 7.48
CA SER A 57 -1.07 3.78 6.74
C SER A 57 -1.86 3.56 5.45
N LYS A 58 -2.90 4.38 5.22
CA LYS A 58 -3.73 4.24 4.02
C LYS A 58 -2.94 4.69 2.80
N LEU A 59 -3.10 3.92 1.73
CA LEU A 59 -2.47 4.17 0.44
C LEU A 59 -2.83 5.54 -0.15
N GLU A 60 -4.05 5.99 0.10
CA GLU A 60 -4.57 7.26 -0.38
C GLU A 60 -4.12 8.45 0.48
N TYR A 61 -3.58 8.20 1.67
CA TYR A 61 -3.08 9.26 2.55
C TYR A 61 -1.64 9.62 2.15
N PRO A 62 -1.27 10.91 2.09
CA PRO A 62 -2.05 12.11 2.37
C PRO A 62 -2.59 12.81 1.10
N TYR A 63 -2.34 12.25 -0.08
CA TYR A 63 -2.50 13.01 -1.33
C TYR A 63 -3.87 12.86 -1.99
N ASN A 64 -4.59 11.78 -1.70
CA ASN A 64 -5.85 11.42 -2.36
C ASN A 64 -7.02 11.36 -1.36
N PRO A 65 -7.40 12.48 -0.71
CA PRO A 65 -8.57 12.49 0.15
C PRO A 65 -9.86 12.30 -0.64
N TRP A 66 -10.86 11.71 0.01
CA TRP A 66 -12.20 11.55 -0.52
C TRP A 66 -12.93 12.89 -0.69
N LYS A 67 -12.71 13.81 0.25
CA LYS A 67 -13.35 15.14 0.25
C LYS A 67 -12.35 16.21 0.64
N LYS A 68 -12.42 17.34 -0.07
CA LYS A 68 -11.66 18.57 0.19
C LYS A 68 -12.61 19.75 0.35
N TYR A 69 -12.33 20.63 1.31
CA TYR A 69 -13.02 21.92 1.46
C TYR A 69 -12.19 22.87 2.32
N PHE A 70 -12.65 24.11 2.47
CA PHE A 70 -12.06 25.09 3.38
C PHE A 70 -12.93 25.29 4.61
N THR A 71 -12.31 25.43 5.77
CA THR A 71 -13.01 25.88 6.99
C THR A 71 -12.52 27.27 7.38
N THR A 72 -13.45 28.15 7.77
CA THR A 72 -13.14 29.50 8.28
C THR A 72 -13.10 29.57 9.80
N SER A 73 -13.46 28.48 10.48
CA SER A 73 -13.49 28.41 11.93
C SER A 73 -13.12 27.02 12.42
N LEU A 74 -12.44 26.97 13.56
CA LEU A 74 -12.09 25.73 14.26
C LEU A 74 -13.05 25.40 15.43
N ASN A 75 -14.16 26.13 15.57
CA ASN A 75 -15.09 25.97 16.69
C ASN A 75 -16.15 24.87 16.49
N LYS A 76 -16.38 24.40 15.26
CA LYS A 76 -17.42 23.41 14.97
C LYS A 76 -17.13 22.64 13.68
N ILE A 77 -16.02 21.91 13.63
CA ILE A 77 -15.69 21.09 12.46
C ILE A 77 -16.37 19.73 12.60
N GLN A 78 -17.20 19.39 11.63
CA GLN A 78 -17.92 18.11 11.62
C GLN A 78 -17.00 16.98 11.16
N ALA A 79 -16.76 16.00 12.02
CA ALA A 79 -16.17 14.73 11.67
C ALA A 79 -17.30 13.70 11.52
N THR A 80 -17.46 13.15 10.32
CA THR A 80 -18.48 12.12 10.07
C THR A 80 -18.03 10.75 10.58
N GLU A 81 -18.99 9.84 10.76
CA GLU A 81 -18.69 8.46 11.18
C GLU A 81 -17.67 7.79 10.24
N ARG A 82 -16.74 7.01 10.82
CA ARG A 82 -15.67 6.30 10.10
C ARG A 82 -14.83 7.21 9.21
N THR A 83 -14.42 8.36 9.71
CA THR A 83 -13.54 9.27 8.96
C THR A 83 -12.26 9.64 9.70
N GLY A 84 -11.24 9.87 8.88
CA GLY A 84 -9.99 10.49 9.31
C GLY A 84 -9.77 11.76 8.49
N GLY A 85 -9.09 12.74 9.05
CA GLY A 85 -8.91 13.99 8.34
C GLY A 85 -7.72 14.81 8.78
N ARG A 86 -7.38 15.76 7.92
CA ARG A 86 -6.36 16.79 8.13
C ARG A 86 -7.02 18.15 8.06
N ILE A 87 -6.75 19.02 9.02
CA ILE A 87 -7.13 20.44 9.01
C ILE A 87 -5.83 21.22 9.08
N PHE A 88 -5.43 21.87 7.98
CA PHE A 88 -4.07 22.38 7.84
C PHE A 88 -3.98 23.69 7.06
N GLY A 89 -2.88 24.39 7.24
CA GLY A 89 -2.63 25.70 6.65
C GLY A 89 -1.56 26.43 7.44
N TYR A 90 -1.75 27.73 7.61
CA TYR A 90 -0.85 28.58 8.37
C TYR A 90 -1.60 29.33 9.46
N ILE A 91 -0.89 29.55 10.56
CA ILE A 91 -1.29 30.44 11.63
C ILE A 91 -0.33 31.63 11.70
N LEU A 92 -0.85 32.83 11.91
CA LEU A 92 -0.10 34.06 12.13
C LEU A 92 -0.52 34.65 13.47
N THR A 93 0.41 34.77 14.41
CA THR A 93 0.16 35.43 15.70
C THR A 93 0.80 36.81 15.72
N ARG A 94 0.22 37.72 16.50
CA ARG A 94 0.79 39.06 16.74
C ARG A 94 1.89 39.05 17.78
N GLU A 95 1.91 38.02 18.63
CA GLU A 95 2.77 37.96 19.81
C GLU A 95 3.50 36.63 19.87
N TYR A 96 4.79 36.71 20.21
CA TYR A 96 5.62 35.54 20.46
C TYR A 96 5.26 34.92 21.81
N GLY A 97 5.18 33.60 21.91
CA GLY A 97 5.14 32.94 23.22
C GLY A 97 4.58 31.54 23.20
N LYS A 98 4.37 30.99 24.40
CA LYS A 98 3.76 29.68 24.59
C LYS A 98 2.24 29.81 24.51
N TYR A 99 1.65 29.09 23.58
CA TYR A 99 0.21 28.95 23.43
C TYR A 99 -0.23 27.57 23.93
N SER A 100 -1.39 27.55 24.56
CA SER A 100 -2.12 26.34 24.93
C SER A 100 -3.35 26.23 24.04
N PHE A 101 -3.51 25.10 23.36
CA PHE A 101 -4.66 24.78 22.53
C PHE A 101 -5.52 23.77 23.27
N GLU A 102 -6.75 24.15 23.60
CA GLU A 102 -7.76 23.25 24.13
C GLU A 102 -8.56 22.68 22.97
N VAL A 103 -8.63 21.35 22.89
CA VAL A 103 -9.27 20.61 21.81
C VAL A 103 -10.26 19.63 22.40
N LYS A 104 -11.54 19.79 22.04
CA LYS A 104 -12.61 18.85 22.35
C LYS A 104 -12.93 18.02 21.12
N TYR A 105 -12.80 16.71 21.24
CA TYR A 105 -13.10 15.77 20.16
C TYR A 105 -13.27 14.34 20.68
N VAL A 106 -14.28 13.63 20.18
CA VAL A 106 -14.51 12.20 20.45
C VAL A 106 -13.75 11.37 19.41
N GLY A 107 -12.48 11.10 19.71
CA GLY A 107 -11.57 10.33 18.84
C GLY A 107 -10.10 10.68 19.10
N SER A 108 -9.21 10.18 18.26
CA SER A 108 -7.80 10.56 18.31
C SER A 108 -7.57 11.84 17.53
N ILE A 109 -6.76 12.74 18.09
CA ILE A 109 -6.32 13.96 17.42
C ILE A 109 -4.88 14.30 17.79
N GLU A 110 -4.11 14.74 16.80
CA GLU A 110 -2.75 15.24 16.91
C GLU A 110 -2.69 16.69 16.45
N LEU A 111 -1.80 17.48 17.03
CA LEU A 111 -1.45 18.82 16.57
C LEU A 111 0.03 18.85 16.16
N TRP A 112 0.31 19.34 14.96
CA TRP A 112 1.63 19.52 14.41
C TRP A 112 1.83 21.00 14.06
N ILE A 113 2.97 21.56 14.45
CA ILE A 113 3.31 22.97 14.19
C ILE A 113 4.75 23.04 13.68
N SER A 114 4.96 23.81 12.61
CA SER A 114 6.29 24.14 12.09
C SER A 114 6.85 25.41 12.74
N PRO A 115 8.17 25.51 12.96
CA PRO A 115 8.82 26.77 13.35
C PRO A 115 8.83 27.82 12.22
N ASP A 116 8.42 27.45 11.01
CA ASP A 116 8.43 28.27 9.79
C ASP A 116 7.23 27.92 8.86
N THR A 117 7.29 28.35 7.60
CA THR A 117 6.28 28.09 6.58
C THR A 117 6.41 26.72 5.90
N LEU A 118 7.44 25.93 6.22
CA LEU A 118 7.70 24.63 5.61
C LEU A 118 6.99 23.52 6.39
N PRO A 119 6.05 22.80 5.76
CA PRO A 119 5.34 21.70 6.42
C PRO A 119 6.25 20.54 6.86
N SER A 120 7.36 20.31 6.15
CA SER A 120 8.34 19.26 6.47
C SER A 120 9.02 19.45 7.83
N ASN A 121 9.07 20.70 8.32
CA ASN A 121 9.67 21.04 9.61
C ASN A 121 8.67 20.96 10.78
N ALA A 122 7.42 20.56 10.51
CA ALA A 122 6.39 20.46 11.53
C ALA A 122 6.69 19.36 12.55
N VAL A 123 6.58 19.71 13.83
CA VAL A 123 6.84 18.82 14.96
C VAL A 123 5.54 18.55 15.72
N LYS A 124 5.36 17.30 16.15
CA LYS A 124 4.20 16.89 16.96
C LYS A 124 4.21 17.61 18.30
N CYS A 125 3.15 18.34 18.60
CA CYS A 125 2.97 19.00 19.88
C CYS A 125 2.70 17.98 20.98
N LYS A 126 3.32 18.16 22.16
CA LYS A 126 2.99 17.37 23.34
C LYS A 126 1.55 17.69 23.77
N SER A 127 0.82 16.66 24.19
CA SER A 127 -0.56 16.79 24.65
C SER A 127 -0.78 16.19 26.04
N THR A 128 -1.64 16.82 26.83
CA THR A 128 -2.18 16.29 28.09
C THR A 128 -3.69 16.14 27.96
N ILE A 129 -4.30 15.16 28.63
CA ILE A 129 -5.76 14.96 28.65
C ILE A 129 -6.26 15.22 30.07
N ILE A 130 -7.31 16.05 30.21
CA ILE A 130 -7.98 16.33 31.48
C ILE A 130 -9.49 16.32 31.18
N GLU A 131 -10.27 15.50 31.89
CA GLU A 131 -11.74 15.43 31.75
C GLU A 131 -12.19 15.36 30.28
N GLU A 132 -11.59 14.44 29.51
CA GLU A 132 -11.88 14.21 28.07
C GLU A 132 -11.48 15.35 27.12
N VAL A 133 -10.92 16.44 27.64
CA VAL A 133 -10.40 17.56 26.86
C VAL A 133 -8.89 17.40 26.67
N ARG A 134 -8.42 17.57 25.44
CA ARG A 134 -6.99 17.47 25.10
C ARG A 134 -6.37 18.85 25.01
N TYR A 135 -5.25 19.04 25.69
CA TYR A 135 -4.49 20.29 25.71
C TYR A 135 -3.16 20.09 25.01
N PHE A 136 -2.89 20.86 23.97
CA PHE A 136 -1.61 20.89 23.28
C PHE A 136 -0.84 22.17 23.58
N TYR A 137 0.49 22.08 23.62
CA TYR A 137 1.35 23.23 23.90
C TYR A 137 2.34 23.46 22.76
N ALA A 138 2.43 24.70 22.30
CA ALA A 138 3.36 25.10 21.25
C ALA A 138 3.92 26.50 21.48
N TYR A 139 5.13 26.76 20.99
CA TYR A 139 5.69 28.11 20.93
C TYR A 139 5.44 28.69 19.54
N LEU A 140 4.76 29.84 19.50
CA LEU A 140 4.46 30.55 18.26
C LEU A 140 5.28 31.85 18.18
N LYS A 141 5.68 32.20 16.96
CA LYS A 141 6.41 33.42 16.60
C LYS A 141 5.43 34.52 16.21
N SER A 142 5.72 35.74 16.64
CA SER A 142 4.98 36.93 16.20
C SER A 142 5.32 37.29 14.76
N GLU A 143 4.35 37.84 14.03
CA GLU A 143 4.51 38.47 12.71
C GLU A 143 5.09 37.53 11.64
N MET A 144 4.92 36.21 11.82
CA MET A 144 5.37 35.18 10.88
C MET A 144 4.30 34.10 10.73
N LYS A 145 4.03 33.69 9.49
CA LYS A 145 3.19 32.52 9.22
C LYS A 145 3.95 31.26 9.61
N GLN A 146 3.30 30.39 10.37
CA GLN A 146 3.80 29.08 10.72
C GLN A 146 2.84 28.01 10.24
N TYR A 147 3.33 26.92 9.67
CA TYR A 147 2.46 25.81 9.29
C TYR A 147 1.84 25.18 10.53
N ILE A 148 0.52 24.96 10.50
CA ILE A 148 -0.26 24.32 11.56
C ILE A 148 -1.14 23.23 10.97
N GLU A 149 -1.25 22.14 11.69
CA GLU A 149 -2.04 20.99 11.25
C GLU A 149 -2.63 20.19 12.41
N PHE A 150 -3.93 19.91 12.29
CA PHE A 150 -4.61 18.91 13.10
C PHE A 150 -4.86 17.65 12.27
N ILE A 151 -4.46 16.49 12.77
CA ILE A 151 -4.75 15.18 12.17
C ILE A 151 -5.67 14.45 13.12
N TYR A 152 -6.81 13.97 12.63
CA TYR A 152 -7.79 13.29 13.46
C TYR A 152 -8.27 11.98 12.85
N ALA A 153 -8.74 11.07 13.69
CA ALA A 153 -9.35 9.80 13.32
C ALA A 153 -10.46 9.47 14.32
N SER A 154 -11.63 9.08 13.80
CA SER A 154 -12.71 8.54 14.62
C SER A 154 -13.57 7.54 13.86
N GLU A 155 -14.01 6.51 14.56
CA GLU A 155 -15.06 5.60 14.16
C GLU A 155 -16.43 6.26 14.29
N GLN A 156 -16.62 7.20 15.21
CA GLN A 156 -17.91 7.81 15.52
C GLN A 156 -18.04 9.22 14.91
N ALA A 157 -19.27 9.64 14.65
CA ALA A 157 -19.52 11.03 14.29
C ALA A 157 -19.28 11.94 15.50
N GLY A 158 -18.70 13.11 15.26
CA GLY A 158 -18.36 14.05 16.33
C GLY A 158 -18.06 15.45 15.82
N VAL A 159 -17.80 16.35 16.77
CA VAL A 159 -17.45 17.74 16.48
C VAL A 159 -16.08 18.01 17.07
N ILE A 160 -15.20 18.59 16.26
CA ILE A 160 -13.92 19.12 16.71
C ILE A 160 -14.10 20.60 17.05
N GLU A 161 -13.78 20.96 18.29
CA GLU A 161 -13.77 22.34 18.76
C GLU A 161 -12.37 22.70 19.28
N VAL A 162 -11.78 23.76 18.74
CA VAL A 162 -10.45 24.25 19.12
C VAL A 162 -10.55 25.66 19.68
N ARG A 163 -9.99 25.83 20.87
CA ARG A 163 -9.78 27.13 21.52
C ARG A 163 -8.32 27.27 21.89
N TRP A 164 -7.84 28.49 22.09
CA TRP A 164 -6.47 28.73 22.52
C TRP A 164 -6.36 29.83 23.58
N LYS A 165 -5.22 29.86 24.25
CA LYS A 165 -4.80 30.99 25.08
C LYS A 165 -3.28 31.09 25.10
N ARG A 166 -2.78 32.29 25.38
CA ARG A 166 -1.35 32.57 25.60
C ARG A 166 -1.09 32.85 27.07
N GLN A 167 -1.53 34.01 27.56
CA GLN A 167 -1.37 34.44 28.96
C GLN A 167 -2.70 34.69 29.69
N SER A 168 -3.83 34.61 28.98
CA SER A 168 -5.16 34.78 29.57
C SER A 168 -5.55 33.56 30.42
N THR A 169 -6.45 33.77 31.38
CA THR A 169 -7.09 32.68 32.14
C THR A 169 -7.98 31.85 31.23
N ASP A 170 -8.72 32.51 30.33
CA ASP A 170 -9.80 31.92 29.56
C ASP A 170 -9.35 31.52 28.16
N TYR A 171 -9.86 30.39 27.69
CA TYR A 171 -9.68 29.92 26.32
C TYR A 171 -10.64 30.64 25.38
N LYS A 172 -10.11 31.20 24.29
CA LYS A 172 -10.87 31.90 23.25
C LYS A 172 -10.83 31.14 21.94
N TYR A 173 -11.84 31.34 21.09
CA TYR A 173 -11.78 30.85 19.72
C TYR A 173 -10.66 31.52 18.96
N ILE A 174 -10.08 30.79 18.00
CA ILE A 174 -9.04 31.32 17.12
C ILE A 174 -9.73 32.13 16.03
N ASP A 175 -9.44 33.42 15.99
CA ASP A 175 -9.99 34.31 14.96
C ASP A 175 -9.55 33.85 13.57
N SER A 176 -10.47 33.85 12.62
CA SER A 176 -10.22 33.48 11.23
C SER A 176 -9.11 34.34 10.62
N ASP A 177 -8.99 35.60 11.04
CA ASP A 177 -7.93 36.53 10.67
C ASP A 177 -6.52 36.02 10.98
N CYS A 178 -6.35 35.07 11.89
CA CYS A 178 -5.06 34.46 12.18
C CYS A 178 -4.73 33.28 11.25
N LEU A 179 -5.67 32.85 10.40
CA LEU A 179 -5.60 31.62 9.61
C LEU A 179 -5.42 31.90 8.12
N PHE A 180 -4.59 31.10 7.47
CA PHE A 180 -4.39 31.15 6.02
C PHE A 180 -4.36 29.73 5.45
N PRO A 181 -4.99 29.49 4.28
CA PRO A 181 -4.93 28.19 3.65
C PRO A 181 -3.52 27.89 3.16
N PHE A 182 -3.18 26.60 3.07
CA PHE A 182 -1.93 26.13 2.48
C PHE A 182 -1.95 26.22 0.95
N VAL A 183 -3.07 25.79 0.34
CA VAL A 183 -3.21 25.67 -1.10
C VAL A 183 -4.62 26.05 -1.54
N ASN A 184 -4.75 26.60 -2.75
CA ASN A 184 -6.02 26.91 -3.36
C ASN A 184 -6.60 25.67 -4.09
N ASP A 185 -7.24 24.78 -3.33
CA ASP A 185 -7.95 23.60 -3.88
C ASP A 185 -9.17 23.92 -4.77
N THR A 186 -9.51 25.20 -4.99
CA THR A 186 -10.57 25.57 -5.96
C THR A 186 -10.05 25.58 -7.40
N VAL A 187 -8.73 25.67 -7.59
CA VAL A 187 -8.10 25.65 -8.92
C VAL A 187 -8.16 24.23 -9.48
N ARG A 188 -8.73 24.09 -10.69
CA ARG A 188 -8.72 22.82 -11.43
C ARG A 188 -7.38 22.69 -12.14
N ILE A 189 -6.51 21.83 -11.63
CA ILE A 189 -5.17 21.57 -12.18
C ILE A 189 -5.26 20.57 -13.33
N VAL A 190 -4.39 20.70 -14.34
CA VAL A 190 -4.12 19.66 -15.35
C VAL A 190 -2.94 18.79 -14.86
N PRO A 191 -3.14 17.51 -14.50
CA PRO A 191 -2.17 16.62 -13.84
C PRO A 191 -0.86 16.31 -14.57
N GLU A 192 -0.70 16.65 -15.85
CA GLU A 192 0.52 16.32 -16.63
C GLU A 192 1.80 16.95 -16.07
N THR A 193 1.70 17.97 -15.20
CA THR A 193 2.85 18.63 -14.55
C THR A 193 2.76 18.70 -13.02
N TYR A 194 1.85 17.94 -12.39
CA TYR A 194 1.61 18.05 -10.96
C TYR A 194 2.63 17.25 -10.14
N ASN A 195 3.55 17.96 -9.49
CA ASN A 195 4.26 17.42 -8.34
C ASN A 195 3.27 17.34 -7.17
N PRO A 196 3.24 16.23 -6.41
CA PRO A 196 2.40 16.15 -5.22
C PRO A 196 2.74 17.31 -4.28
N LEU A 197 1.70 17.93 -3.70
CA LEU A 197 1.88 18.98 -2.69
C LEU A 197 2.87 18.48 -1.64
N PRO A 198 3.77 19.32 -1.12
CA PRO A 198 4.76 18.91 -0.12
C PRO A 198 4.11 18.76 1.26
N LEU A 199 3.06 17.94 1.36
CA LEU A 199 2.36 17.64 2.59
C LEU A 199 3.14 16.58 3.37
N PRO A 200 3.43 16.82 4.66
CA PRO A 200 4.15 15.88 5.49
C PRO A 200 3.30 14.64 5.72
N LEU A 201 3.93 13.47 5.60
CA LEU A 201 3.32 12.17 5.89
C LEU A 201 3.07 11.98 7.40
N HIS A 202 3.93 12.59 8.23
CA HIS A 202 3.91 12.41 9.69
C HIS A 202 3.96 10.94 10.13
N THR A 203 4.52 10.08 9.28
CA THR A 203 4.87 8.69 9.57
C THR A 203 6.32 8.64 10.08
N PRO A 204 6.62 7.77 11.06
CA PRO A 204 8.00 7.34 11.30
C PRO A 204 8.61 6.80 10.01
N SER A 205 9.87 7.14 9.75
CA SER A 205 10.62 6.64 8.58
C SER A 205 10.67 5.11 8.53
N SER A 206 10.62 4.43 9.68
CA SER A 206 10.52 2.97 9.76
C SER A 206 9.24 2.40 9.13
N TRP A 207 8.12 3.13 9.18
CA TRP A 207 6.87 2.67 8.57
C TRP A 207 6.88 2.78 7.05
N LEU A 208 7.63 3.72 6.47
CA LEU A 208 7.77 3.77 5.01
C LEU A 208 8.45 2.50 4.47
N ILE A 209 9.33 1.90 5.27
CA ILE A 209 9.96 0.61 4.94
C ILE A 209 8.95 -0.53 5.17
N ASP A 210 8.31 -0.61 6.34
CA ASP A 210 7.41 -1.73 6.68
C ASP A 210 6.08 -1.76 5.90
N GLN A 211 5.61 -0.61 5.41
CA GLN A 211 4.29 -0.45 4.79
C GLN A 211 4.35 -0.60 3.26
N PHE A 212 5.50 -0.29 2.64
CA PHE A 212 5.74 -0.48 1.20
C PHE A 212 6.63 -1.70 0.91
N HIS A 213 7.45 -2.12 1.87
CA HIS A 213 8.33 -3.27 1.78
C HIS A 213 8.45 -4.00 3.12
N PRO A 214 7.37 -4.62 3.64
CA PRO A 214 7.64 -5.72 4.55
C PRO A 214 8.52 -6.69 3.75
N PHE A 215 9.70 -7.03 4.26
CA PHE A 215 10.65 -7.91 3.58
C PHE A 215 9.98 -9.28 3.43
N ASP A 216 9.21 -9.45 2.37
CA ASP A 216 8.61 -10.69 1.94
C ASP A 216 9.65 -11.35 1.06
N GLU A 217 10.12 -12.52 1.43
CA GLU A 217 11.09 -13.29 0.64
C GLU A 217 10.58 -13.50 -0.80
N ARG A 218 9.26 -13.43 -1.01
CA ARG A 218 8.62 -13.45 -2.33
C ARG A 218 8.92 -12.25 -3.22
N ASN A 219 9.27 -11.11 -2.65
CA ASN A 219 9.73 -9.95 -3.41
C ASN A 219 11.07 -10.19 -4.10
N THR A 220 11.74 -11.32 -3.83
CA THR A 220 12.99 -11.72 -4.50
C THR A 220 12.86 -13.05 -5.23
N LEU A 221 11.66 -13.66 -5.26
CA LEU A 221 11.45 -14.96 -5.92
C LEU A 221 11.79 -14.92 -7.41
N PHE A 222 11.59 -13.78 -8.05
CA PHE A 222 11.90 -13.61 -9.47
C PHE A 222 13.41 -13.69 -9.76
N SER A 223 14.27 -13.45 -8.78
CA SER A 223 15.73 -13.54 -8.91
C SER A 223 16.27 -14.95 -8.67
N ILE A 224 15.41 -15.89 -8.23
CA ILE A 224 15.80 -17.27 -7.95
C ILE A 224 15.60 -18.12 -9.21
N PRO A 225 16.61 -18.91 -9.64
CA PRO A 225 16.48 -19.73 -10.83
C PRO A 225 15.42 -20.83 -10.63
N PRO A 226 14.44 -20.96 -11.53
CA PRO A 226 13.46 -22.03 -11.46
C PRO A 226 14.06 -23.37 -11.84
N ILE A 227 13.48 -24.45 -11.32
CA ILE A 227 13.81 -25.82 -11.71
C ILE A 227 12.56 -26.70 -11.79
N ASP A 228 12.62 -27.70 -12.67
CA ASP A 228 11.55 -28.68 -12.87
C ASP A 228 12.01 -30.08 -12.47
N LEU A 229 11.08 -30.94 -12.03
CA LEU A 229 11.39 -32.31 -11.60
C LEU A 229 12.10 -33.13 -12.67
N SER A 230 11.83 -32.89 -13.96
CA SER A 230 12.51 -33.58 -15.06
C SER A 230 14.01 -33.30 -15.11
N GLN A 231 14.48 -32.24 -14.44
CA GLN A 231 15.89 -31.89 -14.36
C GLN A 231 16.59 -32.61 -13.19
N PHE A 232 15.85 -33.27 -12.30
CA PHE A 232 16.42 -34.03 -11.18
C PHE A 232 16.84 -35.46 -11.59
N GLY A 233 16.17 -36.04 -12.59
CA GLY A 233 16.47 -37.38 -13.11
C GLY A 233 15.39 -37.91 -14.05
N THR A 234 15.52 -39.18 -14.46
CA THR A 234 14.63 -39.83 -15.44
C THR A 234 13.42 -40.53 -14.83
N SER A 235 13.45 -40.82 -13.53
CA SER A 235 12.37 -41.49 -12.82
C SER A 235 11.21 -40.54 -12.56
N SER A 236 9.97 -40.93 -12.87
CA SER A 236 8.79 -40.12 -12.49
C SER A 236 8.54 -40.22 -10.99
N VAL A 237 8.54 -39.10 -10.26
CA VAL A 237 8.25 -39.06 -8.82
C VAL A 237 6.78 -39.35 -8.52
N PHE A 238 5.89 -38.77 -9.33
CA PHE A 238 4.45 -38.86 -9.15
C PHE A 238 3.83 -39.65 -10.29
N ALA A 239 2.82 -40.46 -10.00
CA ALA A 239 2.01 -41.12 -11.02
C ALA A 239 1.15 -40.07 -11.74
N SER A 240 0.93 -40.24 -13.04
CA SER A 240 0.14 -39.31 -13.86
C SER A 240 -1.37 -39.52 -13.68
N CYS A 241 -2.15 -38.45 -13.51
CA CYS A 241 -3.60 -38.50 -13.42
C CYS A 241 -4.30 -37.55 -14.40
N ASP A 242 -5.52 -37.91 -14.84
CA ASP A 242 -6.43 -37.05 -15.62
C ASP A 242 -7.29 -36.24 -14.64
N TYR A 243 -6.72 -35.17 -14.10
CA TYR A 243 -7.43 -34.27 -13.20
C TYR A 243 -8.22 -33.24 -14.00
N LYS A 244 -9.53 -33.16 -13.74
CA LYS A 244 -10.41 -32.12 -14.28
C LYS A 244 -11.10 -31.44 -13.10
N PRO A 245 -10.86 -30.14 -12.83
CA PRO A 245 -11.49 -29.49 -11.71
C PRO A 245 -13.01 -29.54 -11.88
N ALA A 246 -13.73 -29.92 -10.84
CA ALA A 246 -15.17 -29.83 -10.83
C ALA A 246 -15.56 -28.36 -11.10
N ILE A 247 -16.28 -28.11 -12.21
CA ILE A 247 -16.81 -26.77 -12.50
C ILE A 247 -17.80 -26.47 -11.38
N PRO A 248 -17.54 -25.47 -10.51
CA PRO A 248 -18.51 -25.13 -9.49
C PRO A 248 -19.78 -24.65 -10.19
N ARG A 249 -20.92 -25.19 -9.77
CA ARG A 249 -22.20 -24.54 -10.03
C ARG A 249 -22.05 -23.09 -9.56
N ILE A 250 -22.43 -22.14 -10.40
CA ILE A 250 -22.18 -20.69 -10.26
C ILE A 250 -22.62 -20.13 -8.89
N ASP A 251 -23.45 -20.85 -8.13
CA ASP A 251 -23.86 -20.52 -6.76
C ASP A 251 -22.79 -20.75 -5.68
N ALA A 252 -21.73 -21.51 -5.96
CA ALA A 252 -20.62 -21.74 -5.04
C ALA A 252 -19.35 -21.12 -5.62
N ALA A 253 -19.13 -19.84 -5.34
CA ALA A 253 -17.91 -19.12 -5.66
C ALA A 253 -16.66 -19.99 -5.37
N LEU A 254 -15.82 -20.19 -6.39
CA LEU A 254 -14.51 -20.86 -6.28
C LEU A 254 -13.74 -20.27 -5.10
N LYS A 255 -13.71 -21.00 -3.97
CA LYS A 255 -12.84 -20.67 -2.85
C LYS A 255 -11.42 -21.14 -3.22
N LEU A 256 -10.67 -20.28 -3.88
CA LEU A 256 -9.21 -20.45 -3.94
C LEU A 256 -8.66 -20.23 -2.53
N ILE A 257 -8.07 -21.26 -1.93
CA ILE A 257 -7.54 -21.22 -0.56
C ILE A 257 -6.02 -21.10 -0.67
N ARG A 258 -5.47 -19.91 -0.39
CA ARG A 258 -4.01 -19.66 -0.42
C ARG A 258 -3.43 -19.76 0.99
N SER A 259 -2.28 -20.43 1.14
CA SER A 259 -1.55 -20.40 2.42
C SER A 259 -0.15 -19.79 2.28
N TYR A 260 0.09 -18.80 3.11
CA TYR A 260 1.37 -18.11 3.20
C TYR A 260 2.22 -18.73 4.32
N PRO A 261 3.56 -18.78 4.21
CA PRO A 261 4.42 -18.86 5.38
C PRO A 261 4.16 -17.61 6.24
N ALA A 262 3.86 -17.83 7.51
CA ALA A 262 3.45 -16.79 8.44
C ALA A 262 4.60 -15.81 8.70
N LYS A 263 4.57 -14.64 8.03
CA LYS A 263 5.14 -13.39 8.53
C LYS A 263 4.60 -12.12 7.87
N THR A 264 3.84 -12.21 6.76
CA THR A 264 3.34 -11.00 6.08
C THR A 264 1.83 -11.03 5.90
N LEU A 265 1.17 -10.16 6.65
CA LEU A 265 -0.26 -9.91 6.63
C LEU A 265 -0.59 -9.02 5.42
N HIS A 266 -1.07 -9.60 4.33
CA HIS A 266 -1.79 -8.85 3.29
C HIS A 266 -3.06 -9.60 2.89
N SER A 267 -3.99 -9.67 3.85
CA SER A 267 -5.41 -9.76 3.54
C SER A 267 -5.87 -8.37 3.08
N THR A 268 -5.86 -8.11 1.78
CA THR A 268 -6.49 -6.91 1.22
C THR A 268 -8.00 -7.02 1.43
N LEU A 269 -8.51 -6.16 2.32
CA LEU A 269 -9.91 -5.98 2.65
C LEU A 269 -10.61 -5.18 1.54
N PHE A 270 -11.62 -5.74 0.90
CA PHE A 270 -12.67 -4.95 0.26
C PHE A 270 -14.03 -5.56 0.63
N ARG A 271 -14.86 -4.75 1.30
CA ARG A 271 -16.16 -5.15 1.82
C ARG A 271 -17.26 -4.54 0.96
N LYS A 272 -18.09 -5.38 0.35
CA LYS A 272 -19.50 -5.06 0.08
C LYS A 272 -20.34 -6.33 0.25
N ALA A 273 -21.57 -6.12 0.70
CA ALA A 273 -22.45 -7.07 1.38
C ALA A 273 -22.55 -8.49 0.79
N ASP A 274 -22.60 -9.46 1.72
CA ASP A 274 -23.27 -10.76 1.64
C ASP A 274 -22.63 -11.99 0.94
N GLN A 275 -21.35 -11.95 0.54
CA GLN A 275 -20.58 -13.19 0.38
C GLN A 275 -19.15 -13.04 0.89
N ILE A 276 -18.82 -13.75 1.97
CA ILE A 276 -17.46 -13.83 2.46
C ILE A 276 -16.72 -14.93 1.67
N VAL A 277 -15.99 -14.55 0.63
CA VAL A 277 -14.96 -15.42 0.05
C VAL A 277 -13.61 -14.98 0.63
N PHE A 278 -13.27 -15.52 1.79
CA PHE A 278 -11.88 -15.52 2.25
C PHE A 278 -11.06 -16.38 1.29
N ASN A 279 -9.83 -15.97 0.95
CA ASN A 279 -8.80 -16.97 0.71
C ASN A 279 -8.58 -17.65 2.06
N ALA A 280 -9.20 -18.81 2.29
CA ALA A 280 -8.95 -19.50 3.55
C ALA A 280 -7.46 -19.84 3.64
N VAL A 281 -6.88 -19.73 4.82
CA VAL A 281 -5.49 -20.11 5.07
C VAL A 281 -5.46 -21.62 5.29
N ILE A 282 -4.60 -22.36 4.59
CA ILE A 282 -4.40 -23.79 4.86
C ILE A 282 -3.92 -23.93 6.31
N GLY A 283 -4.68 -24.68 7.12
CA GLY A 283 -4.37 -24.87 8.53
C GLY A 283 -2.99 -25.49 8.73
N LYS A 284 -2.25 -25.02 9.75
CA LYS A 284 -0.85 -25.41 10.04
C LYS A 284 -0.62 -26.93 9.98
N LYS A 285 -1.48 -27.72 10.63
CA LYS A 285 -1.39 -29.19 10.66
C LYS A 285 -1.54 -29.83 9.27
N LEU A 286 -2.47 -29.32 8.45
CA LEU A 286 -2.64 -29.81 7.08
C LEU A 286 -1.42 -29.45 6.25
N LYS A 287 -0.95 -28.20 6.34
CA LYS A 287 0.25 -27.72 5.65
C LYS A 287 1.49 -28.58 5.96
N GLU A 288 1.74 -28.87 7.24
CA GLU A 288 2.84 -29.72 7.69
C GLU A 288 2.74 -31.16 7.16
N ASN A 289 1.53 -31.72 7.09
CA ASN A 289 1.31 -33.05 6.53
C ASN A 289 1.59 -33.07 5.01
N ILE A 290 1.00 -32.14 4.26
CA ILE A 290 1.15 -32.06 2.79
C ILE A 290 2.62 -31.86 2.41
N ILE A 291 3.33 -30.95 3.08
CA ILE A 291 4.75 -30.73 2.79
C ILE A 291 5.61 -31.94 3.18
N GLY A 292 5.28 -32.63 4.27
CA GLY A 292 5.95 -33.87 4.68
C GLY A 292 5.86 -34.95 3.59
N LEU A 293 4.64 -35.25 3.13
CA LEU A 293 4.41 -36.22 2.04
C LEU A 293 5.16 -35.83 0.75
N PHE A 294 5.22 -34.53 0.45
CA PHE A 294 5.87 -34.03 -0.77
C PHE A 294 7.39 -34.18 -0.68
N ILE A 295 7.98 -33.83 0.47
CA ILE A 295 9.39 -34.03 0.78
C ILE A 295 9.76 -35.52 0.72
N GLU A 296 8.97 -36.40 1.33
CA GLU A 296 9.19 -37.85 1.33
C GLU A 296 9.19 -38.41 -0.09
N SER A 297 8.22 -37.99 -0.92
CA SER A 297 8.12 -38.42 -2.32
C SER A 297 9.35 -38.02 -3.14
N ILE A 298 9.80 -36.75 -3.03
CA ILE A 298 10.95 -36.25 -3.79
C ILE A 298 12.26 -36.88 -3.27
N SER A 299 12.45 -36.92 -1.95
CA SER A 299 13.69 -37.43 -1.34
C SER A 299 13.86 -38.93 -1.58
N GLY A 300 12.75 -39.68 -1.61
CA GLY A 300 12.75 -41.10 -1.97
C GLY A 300 13.14 -41.36 -3.43
N ALA A 301 12.71 -40.49 -4.35
CA ALA A 301 13.06 -40.61 -5.77
C ALA A 301 14.46 -40.06 -6.09
N TYR A 302 14.88 -38.99 -5.42
CA TYR A 302 16.13 -38.27 -5.68
C TYR A 302 16.87 -37.95 -4.38
N PRO A 303 17.68 -38.88 -3.85
CA PRO A 303 18.40 -38.69 -2.58
C PRO A 303 19.40 -37.52 -2.57
N ALA A 304 19.84 -37.07 -3.75
CA ALA A 304 20.77 -35.95 -3.90
C ALA A 304 20.10 -34.57 -3.87
N VAL A 305 18.77 -34.51 -3.76
CA VAL A 305 17.98 -33.27 -3.70
C VAL A 305 17.55 -33.03 -2.25
N HIS A 306 17.80 -31.82 -1.74
CA HIS A 306 17.42 -31.41 -0.40
C HIS A 306 16.45 -30.23 -0.47
N LEU A 307 15.28 -30.37 0.13
CA LEU A 307 14.30 -29.30 0.23
C LEU A 307 14.68 -28.39 1.42
N SER A 308 14.96 -27.11 1.17
CA SER A 308 15.41 -26.17 2.20
C SER A 308 14.24 -25.49 2.91
N ARG A 309 13.29 -24.93 2.16
CA ARG A 309 12.13 -24.21 2.73
C ARG A 309 10.91 -24.19 1.80
N LEU A 310 9.73 -24.00 2.40
CA LEU A 310 8.47 -23.82 1.69
C LEU A 310 8.21 -22.33 1.43
N MET A 311 8.10 -21.95 0.15
CA MET A 311 7.84 -20.57 -0.30
C MET A 311 6.35 -20.26 -0.36
N ASN A 312 5.59 -21.16 -0.97
CA ASN A 312 4.16 -20.97 -1.18
C ASN A 312 3.45 -22.32 -1.27
N MET A 313 2.19 -22.35 -0.82
CA MET A 313 1.32 -23.49 -1.02
C MET A 313 -0.11 -22.99 -1.25
N GLU A 314 -0.63 -23.25 -2.44
CA GLU A 314 -2.02 -22.96 -2.79
C GLU A 314 -2.82 -24.26 -2.87
N ARG A 315 -4.08 -24.22 -2.44
CA ARG A 315 -5.00 -25.34 -2.48
C ARG A 315 -6.29 -24.93 -3.18
N LEU A 316 -6.71 -25.73 -4.15
CA LEU A 316 -8.06 -25.74 -4.67
C LEU A 316 -8.74 -27.00 -4.14
N HIS A 317 -9.73 -26.80 -3.28
CA HIS A 317 -10.51 -27.91 -2.72
C HIS A 317 -11.53 -28.40 -3.75
N ASP A 318 -11.49 -29.69 -4.06
CA ASP A 318 -12.42 -30.35 -4.99
C ASP A 318 -12.92 -31.64 -4.35
N ASN A 319 -14.23 -31.66 -4.05
CA ASN A 319 -14.88 -32.78 -3.37
C ASN A 319 -14.96 -34.04 -4.22
N ASP A 320 -14.92 -33.91 -5.54
CA ASP A 320 -15.20 -34.99 -6.48
C ASP A 320 -13.90 -35.63 -7.01
N ASN A 321 -12.86 -34.82 -7.21
CA ASN A 321 -11.61 -35.25 -7.86
C ASN A 321 -10.36 -35.14 -6.99
N GLY A 322 -10.53 -34.78 -5.71
CA GLY A 322 -9.43 -34.57 -4.79
C GLY A 322 -8.80 -33.19 -4.92
N ASP A 323 -8.05 -32.80 -3.90
CA ASP A 323 -7.54 -31.43 -3.80
C ASP A 323 -6.33 -31.21 -4.69
N LEU A 324 -6.36 -30.14 -5.48
CA LEU A 324 -5.23 -29.67 -6.26
C LEU A 324 -4.37 -28.74 -5.41
N TYR A 325 -3.07 -28.98 -5.40
CA TYR A 325 -2.08 -28.15 -4.74
C TYR A 325 -1.06 -27.61 -5.74
N LEU A 326 -0.75 -26.31 -5.63
CA LEU A 326 0.50 -25.74 -6.15
C LEU A 326 1.47 -25.63 -4.99
N ILE A 327 2.58 -26.37 -5.04
CA ILE A 327 3.62 -26.37 -4.02
C ILE A 327 4.86 -25.70 -4.61
N GLU A 328 5.37 -24.68 -3.92
CA GLU A 328 6.59 -23.97 -4.31
C GLU A 328 7.61 -24.04 -3.17
N VAL A 329 8.72 -24.74 -3.42
CA VAL A 329 9.74 -25.03 -2.42
C VAL A 329 11.12 -24.68 -2.97
N MET A 330 12.00 -24.26 -2.08
CA MET A 330 13.41 -24.08 -2.39
C MET A 330 14.12 -25.43 -2.27
N VAL A 331 14.95 -25.72 -3.26
CA VAL A 331 15.74 -26.96 -3.32
C VAL A 331 17.21 -26.65 -3.52
N THR A 332 18.04 -27.50 -2.93
CA THR A 332 19.49 -27.51 -3.12
C THR A 332 19.92 -28.92 -3.54
N PHE A 333 21.12 -29.02 -4.10
CA PHE A 333 21.70 -30.30 -4.48
C PHE A 333 22.87 -30.63 -3.57
N ALA A 334 23.03 -31.89 -3.20
CA ALA A 334 24.10 -32.34 -2.30
C ALA A 334 25.50 -31.90 -2.75
N LEU A 335 25.75 -31.86 -4.07
CA LEU A 335 27.02 -31.44 -4.66
C LEU A 335 27.18 -29.93 -4.80
N ASN A 336 26.11 -29.15 -4.60
CA ASN A 336 26.13 -27.69 -4.66
C ASN A 336 25.06 -27.10 -3.72
N SER A 337 25.30 -27.25 -2.42
CA SER A 337 24.38 -26.80 -1.37
C SER A 337 24.30 -25.27 -1.25
N SER A 338 25.24 -24.54 -1.86
CA SER A 338 25.29 -23.07 -1.83
C SER A 338 24.27 -22.39 -2.75
N LYS A 339 23.76 -23.10 -3.74
CA LYS A 339 22.85 -22.55 -4.74
C LYS A 339 21.45 -23.13 -4.57
N GLU A 340 20.48 -22.26 -4.32
CA GLU A 340 19.06 -22.62 -4.24
C GLU A 340 18.37 -22.48 -5.61
N TYR A 341 17.37 -23.33 -5.81
CA TYR A 341 16.47 -23.29 -6.96
C TYR A 341 15.02 -23.31 -6.49
N LEU A 342 14.12 -22.66 -7.24
CA LEU A 342 12.68 -22.70 -6.97
C LEU A 342 12.02 -23.85 -7.73
N LEU A 343 11.54 -24.85 -7.02
CA LEU A 343 10.68 -25.90 -7.58
C LEU A 343 9.21 -25.51 -7.36
N SER A 344 8.50 -25.23 -8.45
CA SER A 344 7.04 -25.06 -8.46
C SER A 344 6.41 -26.29 -9.11
N HIS A 345 5.47 -26.96 -8.45
CA HIS A 345 4.83 -28.16 -9.01
C HIS A 345 3.36 -28.30 -8.61
N TYR A 346 2.54 -28.75 -9.56
CA TYR A 346 1.15 -29.13 -9.30
C TYR A 346 1.06 -30.61 -8.92
N VAL A 347 0.32 -30.89 -7.84
CA VAL A 347 0.00 -32.25 -7.41
C VAL A 347 -1.45 -32.32 -6.94
N VAL A 348 -2.07 -33.48 -7.10
CA VAL A 348 -3.41 -33.76 -6.58
C VAL A 348 -3.31 -34.80 -5.48
N LEU A 349 -4.01 -34.57 -4.36
CA LEU A 349 -4.11 -35.51 -3.25
C LEU A 349 -5.57 -35.94 -3.05
N GLY A 350 -5.79 -37.23 -2.78
CA GLY A 350 -7.13 -37.77 -2.59
C GLY A 350 -7.86 -38.04 -3.91
N HIS A 351 -7.14 -38.12 -5.02
CA HIS A 351 -7.72 -38.51 -6.32
C HIS A 351 -8.29 -39.93 -6.24
N LYS A 352 -9.48 -40.16 -6.80
CA LYS A 352 -10.24 -41.42 -6.71
C LYS A 352 -9.47 -42.68 -7.16
N ASP A 353 -8.56 -42.52 -8.12
CA ASP A 353 -7.77 -43.62 -8.70
C ASP A 353 -6.49 -43.93 -7.90
N TYR A 354 -6.21 -43.18 -6.83
CA TYR A 354 -5.00 -43.30 -6.02
C TYR A 354 -5.32 -43.41 -4.53
N PRO A 355 -4.43 -43.99 -3.71
CA PRO A 355 -4.55 -43.94 -2.26
C PRO A 355 -4.67 -42.51 -1.74
N GLN A 356 -5.47 -42.32 -0.68
CA GLN A 356 -5.76 -40.99 -0.11
C GLN A 356 -4.52 -40.21 0.34
N SER A 357 -3.40 -40.90 0.64
CA SER A 357 -2.13 -40.30 1.05
C SER A 357 -1.09 -40.19 -0.07
N GLN A 358 -1.45 -40.48 -1.32
CA GLN A 358 -0.53 -40.49 -2.45
C GLN A 358 -0.82 -39.33 -3.41
N PHE A 359 0.22 -38.60 -3.81
CA PHE A 359 0.13 -37.58 -4.84
C PHE A 359 0.09 -38.17 -6.24
N CYS A 360 -0.70 -37.55 -7.11
CA CYS A 360 -0.60 -37.73 -8.56
C CYS A 360 -0.32 -36.40 -9.27
N HIS A 361 0.34 -36.47 -10.41
CA HIS A 361 0.65 -35.34 -11.28
C HIS A 361 -0.46 -35.14 -12.32
N PRO A 362 -1.16 -34.00 -12.33
CA PRO A 362 -2.19 -33.69 -13.31
C PRO A 362 -1.58 -33.46 -14.70
N THR A 363 -1.80 -34.39 -15.63
CA THR A 363 -1.14 -34.41 -16.96
C THR A 363 -1.45 -33.19 -17.83
N ASN A 364 -2.61 -32.56 -17.62
CA ASN A 364 -3.10 -31.39 -18.33
C ASN A 364 -2.67 -30.05 -17.68
N MET A 365 -1.97 -30.07 -16.54
CA MET A 365 -1.52 -28.87 -15.84
C MET A 365 0.02 -28.81 -15.83
N LYS A 366 0.57 -28.06 -16.79
CA LYS A 366 2.01 -27.82 -16.89
C LYS A 366 2.29 -26.33 -16.65
N ILE A 367 3.24 -26.06 -15.77
CA ILE A 367 3.75 -24.69 -15.57
C ILE A 367 4.53 -24.30 -16.81
N ARG A 368 4.16 -23.15 -17.39
CA ARG A 368 4.79 -22.58 -18.58
C ARG A 368 5.31 -21.20 -18.23
N ARG A 369 6.63 -21.08 -18.16
CA ARG A 369 7.33 -19.82 -17.84
C ARG A 369 7.66 -18.99 -19.09
N ASP A 370 7.38 -19.54 -20.27
CA ASP A 370 7.63 -18.95 -21.60
C ASP A 370 6.39 -18.27 -22.20
N LYS A 371 5.37 -17.98 -21.37
CA LYS A 371 4.08 -17.45 -21.85
C LYS A 371 4.00 -15.96 -21.59
N PHE A 372 3.56 -15.25 -22.63
CA PHE A 372 3.28 -13.83 -22.51
C PHE A 372 2.04 -13.58 -21.65
N VAL A 373 2.18 -12.78 -20.59
CA VAL A 373 1.10 -12.40 -19.67
C VAL A 373 0.71 -10.94 -19.87
N HIS A 374 -0.60 -10.69 -20.04
CA HIS A 374 -1.13 -9.33 -20.02
C HIS A 374 -1.65 -8.99 -18.61
N ILE A 375 -1.08 -7.96 -18.00
CA ILE A 375 -1.54 -7.43 -16.72
C ILE A 375 -2.47 -6.27 -16.99
N LEU A 376 -3.76 -6.46 -16.73
CA LEU A 376 -4.77 -5.42 -16.90
C LEU A 376 -4.87 -4.58 -15.62
N VAL A 377 -4.49 -3.31 -15.70
CA VAL A 377 -4.61 -2.37 -14.59
C VAL A 377 -5.74 -1.40 -14.87
N THR A 378 -6.83 -1.53 -14.13
CA THR A 378 -7.93 -0.56 -14.17
C THR A 378 -7.71 0.50 -13.11
N HIS A 379 -7.79 1.77 -13.51
CA HIS A 379 -7.41 2.88 -12.65
C HIS A 379 -8.56 3.87 -12.41
N ARG A 380 -8.71 4.35 -11.17
CA ARG A 380 -9.64 5.43 -10.79
C ARG A 380 -8.93 6.44 -9.89
N ASN A 381 -8.42 7.53 -10.46
CA ASN A 381 -7.95 8.73 -9.74
C ASN A 381 -6.86 8.53 -8.65
N LEU A 382 -5.87 7.66 -8.86
CA LEU A 382 -4.71 7.43 -7.97
C LEU A 382 -3.35 7.48 -8.74
N PRO A 383 -3.04 8.56 -9.48
CA PRO A 383 -1.93 8.58 -10.45
C PRO A 383 -0.56 8.21 -9.87
N GLN A 384 -0.36 8.44 -8.57
CA GLN A 384 0.84 8.01 -7.85
C GLN A 384 0.98 6.48 -7.78
N MET A 385 -0.11 5.76 -7.49
CA MET A 385 -0.10 4.29 -7.46
C MET A 385 0.19 3.69 -8.82
N LEU A 386 -0.33 4.30 -9.88
CA LEU A 386 -0.03 3.85 -11.23
C LEU A 386 1.46 4.07 -11.55
N ARG A 387 2.04 5.19 -11.10
CA ARG A 387 3.48 5.46 -11.25
C ARG A 387 4.32 4.46 -10.47
N GLU A 388 4.00 4.20 -9.21
CA GLU A 388 4.71 3.21 -8.37
C GLU A 388 4.58 1.80 -8.94
N PHE A 389 3.39 1.41 -9.41
CA PHE A 389 3.19 0.15 -10.11
C PHE A 389 4.11 0.04 -11.34
N VAL A 390 4.14 1.08 -12.18
CA VAL A 390 5.02 1.09 -13.37
C VAL A 390 6.49 0.99 -12.96
N GLN A 391 6.94 1.73 -11.95
CA GLN A 391 8.31 1.68 -11.44
C GLN A 391 8.68 0.29 -10.91
N ASN A 392 7.78 -0.36 -10.17
CA ASN A 392 8.00 -1.73 -9.67
C ASN A 392 8.11 -2.73 -10.83
N MET A 393 7.26 -2.60 -11.84
CA MET A 393 7.34 -3.46 -13.03
C MET A 393 8.62 -3.21 -13.83
N GLU A 394 9.11 -1.96 -13.89
CA GLU A 394 10.42 -1.64 -14.48
C GLU A 394 11.57 -2.28 -13.72
N GLN A 395 11.52 -2.24 -12.38
CA GLN A 395 12.53 -2.90 -11.56
C GLN A 395 12.55 -4.41 -11.80
N VAL A 396 11.38 -5.06 -11.85
CA VAL A 396 11.30 -6.49 -12.19
C VAL A 396 11.90 -6.76 -13.56
N TYR A 397 11.63 -5.92 -14.56
CA TYR A 397 12.24 -6.04 -15.88
C TYR A 397 13.76 -5.86 -15.86
N ASP A 398 14.25 -4.82 -15.17
CA ASP A 398 15.68 -4.52 -15.06
C ASP A 398 16.45 -5.67 -14.37
N GLU A 399 15.85 -6.32 -13.36
CA GLU A 399 16.47 -7.39 -12.59
C GLU A 399 16.37 -8.77 -13.28
N THR A 400 15.26 -9.07 -13.96
CA THR A 400 15.02 -10.40 -14.57
C THR A 400 15.32 -10.48 -16.05
N GLY A 401 15.21 -9.37 -16.78
CA GLY A 401 15.18 -9.35 -18.24
C GLY A 401 13.97 -10.06 -18.86
N ASP A 402 12.92 -10.38 -18.08
CA ASP A 402 11.76 -11.12 -18.59
C ASP A 402 10.95 -10.27 -19.58
N GLU A 403 10.85 -10.74 -20.81
CA GLU A 403 10.12 -10.06 -21.88
C GLU A 403 8.70 -10.60 -22.07
N ASN A 404 8.28 -11.57 -21.27
CA ASN A 404 7.01 -12.29 -21.41
C ASN A 404 5.87 -11.65 -20.62
N PHE A 405 5.88 -10.33 -20.42
CA PHE A 405 4.74 -9.64 -19.87
C PHE A 405 4.52 -8.27 -20.52
N GLY A 406 3.27 -7.82 -20.48
CA GLY A 406 2.87 -6.50 -20.94
C GLY A 406 1.77 -5.95 -20.04
N VAL A 407 1.84 -4.65 -19.75
CA VAL A 407 0.85 -3.96 -18.92
C VAL A 407 -0.15 -3.25 -19.83
N ILE A 408 -1.45 -3.51 -19.62
CA ILE A 408 -2.55 -2.80 -20.27
C ILE A 408 -3.22 -1.93 -19.23
N ILE A 409 -3.11 -0.60 -19.38
CA ILE A 409 -3.73 0.35 -18.47
C ILE A 409 -5.07 0.79 -19.07
N VAL A 410 -6.18 0.48 -18.39
CA VAL A 410 -7.52 0.90 -18.80
C VAL A 410 -7.94 2.10 -17.97
N ASN A 411 -8.03 3.24 -18.65
CA ASN A 411 -8.43 4.51 -18.08
C ASN A 411 -9.96 4.68 -18.14
N TYR A 412 -10.65 4.49 -17.01
CA TYR A 412 -12.06 4.83 -16.89
C TYR A 412 -12.18 6.33 -16.56
N VAL A 413 -12.15 7.14 -17.62
CA VAL A 413 -12.41 8.60 -17.62
C VAL A 413 -11.53 9.38 -16.65
N ILE A 414 -10.31 9.67 -17.08
CA ILE A 414 -9.53 10.81 -16.59
C ILE A 414 -9.20 11.68 -17.81
N PRO A 415 -9.90 12.81 -18.04
CA PRO A 415 -9.52 13.79 -19.06
C PRO A 415 -8.15 14.46 -18.78
N GLN A 416 -7.55 14.14 -17.64
CA GLN A 416 -6.58 14.95 -16.92
C GLN A 416 -5.23 14.20 -16.68
N PHE A 417 -5.13 12.88 -16.84
CA PHE A 417 -3.86 12.13 -16.74
C PHE A 417 -3.56 11.41 -18.05
N ASN A 418 -2.49 11.82 -18.71
CA ASN A 418 -2.09 11.27 -20.00
C ASN A 418 -1.21 10.05 -19.79
N VAL A 419 -1.89 8.91 -19.68
CA VAL A 419 -1.28 7.57 -19.62
C VAL A 419 -0.28 7.38 -20.76
N THR A 420 -0.52 7.97 -21.93
CA THR A 420 0.40 7.88 -23.09
C THR A 420 1.74 8.55 -22.80
N THR A 421 1.77 9.69 -22.10
CA THR A 421 3.03 10.35 -21.72
C THR A 421 3.80 9.56 -20.67
N LEU A 422 3.13 9.01 -19.65
CA LEU A 422 3.76 8.15 -18.64
C LEU A 422 4.37 6.88 -19.29
N LEU A 423 3.61 6.22 -20.18
CA LEU A 423 4.08 5.03 -20.87
C LEU A 423 5.26 5.34 -21.81
N ARG A 424 5.25 6.48 -22.52
CA ARG A 424 6.38 6.93 -23.35
C ARG A 424 7.67 7.15 -22.55
N GLN A 425 7.56 7.53 -21.29
CA GLN A 425 8.70 7.73 -20.38
C GLN A 425 9.14 6.44 -19.69
N SER A 426 8.37 5.36 -19.81
CA SER A 426 8.63 4.09 -19.16
C SER A 426 9.50 3.16 -20.00
N ARG A 427 10.27 2.29 -19.33
CA ARG A 427 11.08 1.22 -19.94
C ARG A 427 10.29 -0.05 -20.26
N LEU A 428 9.01 -0.13 -19.85
CA LEU A 428 8.13 -1.26 -20.13
C LEU A 428 7.79 -1.32 -21.63
N LYS A 429 7.81 -2.52 -22.21
CA LYS A 429 7.41 -2.73 -23.61
C LYS A 429 5.93 -2.36 -23.79
N HIS A 430 5.67 -1.45 -24.73
CA HIS A 430 4.33 -1.03 -25.16
C HIS A 430 4.12 -1.14 -26.67
#